data_AF-A0A661QMP8-F1
#
_entry.id   AF-A0A661QMP8-F1
#
_cell.length_a   1.000
_cell.length_b   1.000
_cell.length_c   1.000
_cell.angle_alpha   90.00
_cell.angle_beta   90.00
_cell.angle_gamma   90.00
#
_symmetry.space_group_name_H-M   'P 1'
#
loop_
_entity.id
_entity.type
_entity.pdbx_description
1 polymer ?
#
loop_
_entity_poly.entity_id
_entity_poly.type
_entity_poly.pdbx_seq_one_letter_code
_entity_poly.pdbx_strand_id
1 'polypeptide(L)'
;MDRDAILDLEEKPLLELVEKNFNVKLGGLRDEEHLSDAWGMLETLVEKGWGFTIRFDVNVKSLDGYKFDNGPGTIFAQHGSLPYFGSMCEGICKTCLIALVLTESIKTA
;
A
#
# COMPACT_ATOMS: atom_id res chain seq x y z
N MET A 1 -5.38 -13.91 -1.41
CA MET A 1 -5.37 -12.74 -2.30
C MET A 1 -3.92 -12.44 -2.60
N ASP A 2 -3.58 -12.17 -3.86
CA ASP A 2 -2.22 -11.87 -4.28
C ASP A 2 -2.07 -10.38 -4.65
N ARG A 3 -0.87 -10.00 -5.09
CA ARG A 3 -0.54 -8.61 -5.45
C ARG A 3 -1.45 -8.07 -6.54
N ASP A 4 -1.64 -8.82 -7.61
CA ASP A 4 -2.37 -8.35 -8.79
C ASP A 4 -3.86 -8.17 -8.44
N ALA A 5 -4.43 -9.10 -7.66
CA ALA A 5 -5.77 -8.94 -7.13
C ALA A 5 -5.96 -7.69 -6.25
N ILE A 6 -4.94 -7.26 -5.48
CA ILE A 6 -4.99 -6.02 -4.69
C ILE A 6 -4.88 -4.78 -5.59
N LEU A 7 -4.01 -4.83 -6.60
CA LEU A 7 -3.85 -3.72 -7.55
C LEU A 7 -5.12 -3.44 -8.34
N ASP A 8 -5.89 -4.49 -8.66
CA ASP A 8 -7.17 -4.40 -9.37
C ASP A 8 -8.36 -4.03 -8.47
N LEU A 9 -8.16 -3.81 -7.17
CA LEU A 9 -9.26 -3.39 -6.30
C LEU A 9 -9.72 -1.97 -6.62
N GLU A 10 -11.03 -1.87 -6.81
CA GLU A 10 -11.78 -0.62 -6.80
C GLU A 10 -11.86 -0.02 -5.39
N GLU A 11 -12.25 1.25 -5.30
CA GLU A 11 -12.21 2.03 -4.06
C GLU A 11 -12.92 1.34 -2.89
N LYS A 12 -14.21 1.00 -3.04
CA LYS A 12 -14.99 0.43 -1.93
C LYS A 12 -14.36 -0.84 -1.32
N PRO A 13 -14.06 -1.91 -2.09
CA PRO A 13 -13.45 -3.10 -1.51
C PRO A 13 -12.02 -2.87 -0.99
N LEU A 14 -11.28 -1.90 -1.55
CA LEU A 14 -9.99 -1.49 -1.02
C LEU A 14 -10.12 -0.90 0.39
N LEU A 15 -11.06 0.04 0.58
CA LEU A 15 -11.31 0.67 1.87
C LEU A 15 -11.76 -0.33 2.95
N GLU A 16 -12.64 -1.27 2.59
CA GLU A 16 -13.10 -2.33 3.48
C GLU A 16 -11.93 -3.23 3.96
N LEU A 17 -11.00 -3.56 3.05
CA LEU A 17 -9.80 -4.33 3.40
C LEU A 17 -8.81 -3.55 4.26
N VAL A 18 -8.65 -2.25 3.99
CA VAL A 18 -7.80 -1.36 4.81
C VAL A 18 -8.32 -1.27 6.24
N GLU A 19 -9.62 -1.00 6.42
CA GLU A 19 -10.23 -0.93 7.75
C GLU A 19 -10.04 -2.25 8.50
N LYS A 20 -10.26 -3.38 7.83
CA LYS A 20 -10.15 -4.71 8.44
C LYS A 20 -8.73 -5.07 8.89
N ASN A 21 -7.70 -4.67 8.15
CA ASN A 21 -6.32 -5.13 8.40
C ASN A 21 -5.46 -4.10 9.14
N PHE A 22 -5.76 -2.82 9.00
CA PHE A 22 -5.02 -1.73 9.66
C PHE A 22 -5.83 -1.02 10.75
N ASN A 23 -7.13 -1.30 10.89
CA ASN A 23 -8.03 -0.57 11.78
C ASN A 23 -8.04 0.95 11.49
N VAL A 24 -7.86 1.32 10.22
CA VAL A 24 -7.89 2.69 9.71
C VAL A 24 -9.13 2.86 8.85
N LYS A 25 -10.00 3.81 9.21
CA LYS A 25 -11.22 4.10 8.46
C LYS A 25 -11.04 5.33 7.60
N LEU A 26 -10.88 5.13 6.29
CA LEU A 26 -10.79 6.23 5.31
C LEU A 26 -12.17 6.52 4.72
N GLY A 27 -12.46 7.80 4.49
CA GLY A 27 -13.71 8.24 3.85
C GLY A 27 -13.70 8.17 2.32
N GLY A 28 -12.53 7.87 1.73
CA GLY A 28 -12.27 7.89 0.29
C GLY A 28 -10.77 7.81 0.02
N LEU A 29 -10.39 7.98 -1.25
CA LEU A 29 -8.98 7.91 -1.69
C LEU A 29 -8.39 9.27 -2.11
N ARG A 30 -9.06 10.38 -1.83
CA ARG A 30 -8.56 11.72 -2.17
C ARG A 30 -7.42 12.13 -1.25
N ASP A 31 -6.31 12.56 -1.85
CA ASP A 31 -5.09 12.92 -1.11
C ASP A 31 -5.33 14.07 -0.14
N GLU A 32 -6.10 15.09 -0.53
CA GLU A 32 -6.33 16.28 0.30
C GLU A 32 -7.11 15.99 1.59
N GLU A 33 -7.85 14.89 1.61
CA GLU A 33 -8.80 14.55 2.68
C GLU A 33 -8.30 13.41 3.57
N HIS A 34 -7.52 12.47 3.00
CA HIS A 34 -7.28 11.18 3.65
C HIS A 34 -5.80 10.76 3.72
N LEU A 35 -4.88 11.55 3.14
CA LEU A 35 -3.48 11.17 3.09
C LEU A 35 -2.86 11.00 4.50
N SER A 36 -3.22 11.87 5.45
CA SER A 36 -2.72 11.76 6.83
C SER A 36 -3.14 10.46 7.51
N ASP A 37 -4.38 10.03 7.31
CA ASP A 37 -4.89 8.79 7.90
C ASP A 37 -4.24 7.57 7.23
N ALA A 38 -4.07 7.62 5.90
CA ALA A 38 -3.37 6.58 5.16
C ALA A 38 -1.89 6.48 5.57
N TRP A 39 -1.24 7.61 5.86
CA TRP A 39 0.17 7.67 6.25
C TRP A 39 0.49 6.81 7.48
N GLY A 40 -0.42 6.75 8.46
CA GLY A 40 -0.25 5.91 9.66
C GLY A 40 -0.08 4.42 9.36
N MET A 41 -0.57 3.94 8.21
CA MET A 41 -0.32 2.56 7.76
C MET A 41 1.14 2.33 7.38
N LEU A 42 1.78 3.31 6.73
CA LEU A 42 3.21 3.24 6.41
C LEU A 42 4.01 3.18 7.71
N GLU A 43 3.71 4.05 8.67
CA GLU A 43 4.40 4.10 9.97
C GLU A 43 4.29 2.76 10.71
N THR A 44 3.09 2.16 10.73
CA THR A 44 2.86 0.83 11.30
C THR A 44 3.74 -0.24 10.65
N LEU A 45 3.93 -0.19 9.33
CA LEU A 45 4.77 -1.15 8.61
C LEU A 45 6.28 -0.85 8.78
N VAL A 46 6.65 0.42 8.92
CA VAL A 46 8.03 0.84 9.25
C VAL A 46 8.46 0.28 10.60
N GLU A 47 7.59 0.34 11.61
CA GLU A 47 7.83 -0.32 12.91
C GLU A 47 8.03 -1.83 12.78
N LYS A 48 7.45 -2.45 11.74
CA LYS A 48 7.64 -3.86 11.38
C LYS A 48 8.83 -4.10 10.43
N GLY A 49 9.68 -3.11 10.21
CA GLY A 49 10.92 -3.22 9.43
C GLY A 49 10.76 -3.00 7.91
N TRP A 50 9.62 -2.50 7.44
CA TRP A 50 9.48 -2.06 6.05
C TRP A 50 10.14 -0.70 5.83
N GLY A 51 10.67 -0.49 4.63
CA GLY A 51 11.01 0.82 4.11
C GLY A 51 10.15 1.13 2.88
N PHE A 52 9.97 2.42 2.59
CA PHE A 52 9.16 2.86 1.46
C PHE A 52 9.87 3.94 0.65
N THR A 53 9.65 3.92 -0.66
CA THR A 53 10.10 4.96 -1.58
C THR A 53 8.89 5.56 -2.28
N ILE A 54 8.72 6.88 -2.15
CA ILE A 54 7.66 7.63 -2.80
C ILE A 54 8.26 8.43 -3.94
N ARG A 55 7.64 8.36 -5.12
CA ARG A 55 7.82 9.33 -6.19
C ARG A 55 6.49 10.02 -6.44
N PHE A 56 6.52 11.34 -6.28
CA PHE A 56 5.38 12.23 -6.45
C PHE A 56 5.81 13.41 -7.31
N ASP A 57 5.33 13.45 -8.54
CA ASP A 57 5.51 14.56 -9.47
C ASP A 57 4.22 14.82 -10.25
N VAL A 58 4.23 15.82 -11.14
CA VAL A 58 3.05 16.27 -11.90
C VAL A 58 2.43 15.15 -12.74
N ASN A 59 3.19 14.13 -13.13
CA ASN A 59 2.76 13.03 -13.98
C ASN A 59 2.74 11.68 -13.27
N VAL A 60 3.49 11.52 -12.18
CA VAL A 60 3.72 10.23 -11.54
C VAL A 60 3.39 10.28 -10.05
N LYS A 61 2.49 9.40 -9.63
CA LYS A 61 2.29 9.02 -8.24
C LYS A 61 2.60 7.54 -8.12
N SER A 62 3.71 7.21 -7.49
CA SER A 62 4.14 5.82 -7.30
C SER A 62 4.75 5.65 -5.92
N LEU A 63 4.55 4.46 -5.38
CA LEU A 63 5.02 4.05 -4.06
C LEU A 63 5.54 2.62 -4.20
N ASP A 64 6.74 2.36 -3.69
CA ASP A 64 7.28 1.01 -3.55
C ASP A 64 7.64 0.74 -2.10
N GLY A 65 7.41 -0.48 -1.65
CA GLY A 65 7.86 -0.95 -0.34
C GLY A 65 9.04 -1.90 -0.50
N TYR A 66 9.91 -1.96 0.49
CA TYR A 66 11.00 -2.93 0.52
C TYR A 66 11.23 -3.41 1.95
N LYS A 67 11.67 -4.65 2.08
CA LYS A 67 12.09 -5.23 3.35
C LYS A 67 13.23 -6.20 3.11
N PHE A 68 14.20 -6.21 4.02
CA PHE A 68 15.45 -6.99 3.87
C PHE A 68 15.50 -8.24 4.76
N ASP A 69 14.36 -8.76 5.20
CA ASP A 69 14.29 -10.02 5.96
C ASP A 69 14.13 -11.20 5.02
N ASN A 70 15.13 -12.11 5.00
CA ASN A 70 15.27 -13.27 4.10
C ASN A 70 15.68 -12.98 2.64
N GLY A 71 16.21 -11.79 2.36
CA GLY A 71 16.78 -11.40 1.07
C GLY A 71 16.32 -10.00 0.63
N PRO A 72 16.98 -9.38 -0.36
CA PRO A 72 16.55 -8.10 -0.90
C PRO A 72 15.28 -8.29 -1.74
N GLY A 73 14.14 -7.80 -1.24
CA GLY A 73 12.88 -7.78 -1.98
C GLY A 73 12.21 -6.42 -1.90
N THR A 74 11.89 -5.84 -3.06
CA THR A 74 10.94 -4.72 -3.16
C THR A 74 9.57 -5.26 -3.56
N ILE A 75 8.49 -4.53 -3.32
CA ILE A 75 7.14 -4.97 -3.68
C ILE A 75 6.97 -4.97 -5.21
N PHE A 76 7.45 -3.92 -5.87
CA PHE A 76 7.23 -3.71 -7.31
C PHE A 76 8.53 -3.72 -8.13
N ALA A 77 9.56 -2.96 -7.73
CA ALA A 77 10.76 -2.80 -8.57
C ALA A 77 11.46 -4.13 -8.94
N GLN A 78 11.37 -5.17 -8.12
CA GLN A 78 11.90 -6.51 -8.43
C GLN A 78 11.23 -7.17 -9.66
N HIS A 79 10.06 -6.67 -10.09
CA HIS A 79 9.31 -7.14 -11.25
C HIS A 79 9.48 -6.25 -12.49
N GLY A 80 10.35 -5.24 -12.44
CA GLY A 80 10.63 -4.36 -13.57
C GLY A 80 9.55 -3.34 -13.90
N SER A 81 8.51 -3.20 -13.06
CA SER A 81 7.47 -2.18 -13.20
C SER A 81 7.13 -1.55 -11.84
N LEU A 82 6.79 -0.27 -11.87
CA LEU A 82 6.27 0.48 -10.72
C LEU A 82 4.87 0.96 -11.10
N PRO A 83 3.82 0.57 -10.35
CA PRO A 83 2.47 1.01 -10.64
C PRO A 83 2.33 2.53 -10.47
N TYR A 84 1.47 3.11 -11.30
CA TYR A 84 1.01 4.49 -11.14
C TYR A 84 -0.39 4.48 -10.54
N PHE A 85 -0.59 5.33 -9.55
CA PHE A 85 -1.85 5.41 -8.81
C PHE A 85 -2.58 6.71 -9.16
N GLY A 86 -3.91 6.68 -9.07
CA GLY A 86 -4.74 7.87 -9.24
C GLY A 86 -4.47 8.91 -8.15
N SER A 87 -4.19 8.43 -6.92
CA SER A 87 -3.82 9.23 -5.76
C SER A 87 -2.71 8.57 -4.95
N MET A 88 -2.03 9.33 -4.10
CA MET A 88 -1.05 8.77 -3.18
C MET A 88 -1.73 7.92 -2.09
N CYS A 89 -2.91 8.32 -1.63
CA CYS A 89 -3.72 7.58 -0.68
C CYS A 89 -4.06 6.17 -1.21
N GLU A 90 -4.48 6.06 -2.48
CA GLU A 90 -4.68 4.78 -3.16
C GLU A 90 -3.39 3.95 -3.17
N GLY A 91 -2.27 4.57 -3.57
CA GLY A 91 -0.97 3.92 -3.61
C GLY A 91 -0.55 3.36 -2.26
N ILE A 92 -0.73 4.12 -1.19
CA ILE A 92 -0.45 3.69 0.18
C ILE A 92 -1.34 2.50 0.54
N CYS A 93 -2.65 2.59 0.35
CA CYS A 93 -3.57 1.50 0.69
C CYS A 93 -3.18 0.19 0.00
N LYS A 94 -2.98 0.22 -1.32
CA LYS A 94 -2.62 -0.97 -2.11
C LYS A 94 -1.26 -1.51 -1.71
N THR A 95 -0.25 -0.66 -1.60
CA THR A 95 1.12 -1.08 -1.27
C THR A 95 1.21 -1.67 0.14
N CYS A 96 0.55 -1.04 1.12
CA CYS A 96 0.51 -1.54 2.50
C CYS A 96 -0.20 -2.89 2.61
N LEU A 97 -1.31 -3.09 1.90
CA LEU A 97 -1.97 -4.39 1.85
C LEU A 97 -1.05 -5.45 1.23
N ILE A 98 -0.37 -5.14 0.12
CA ILE A 98 0.57 -6.08 -0.49
C ILE A 98 1.72 -6.43 0.47
N ALA A 99 2.26 -5.44 1.19
CA ALA A 99 3.26 -5.66 2.22
C ALA A 99 2.77 -6.66 3.28
N LEU A 100 1.50 -6.57 3.70
CA LEU A 100 0.89 -7.55 4.58
C LEU A 100 0.78 -8.94 3.95
N VAL A 101 0.39 -9.09 2.67
CA VAL A 101 0.37 -10.42 2.00
C VAL A 101 1.76 -11.07 2.04
N LEU A 102 2.81 -10.28 1.82
CA LEU A 102 4.17 -10.80 1.69
C LEU A 102 4.78 -11.21 3.03
N THR A 103 4.27 -10.68 4.14
CA THR A 103 4.88 -10.90 5.47
C THR A 103 3.95 -11.56 6.49
N GLU A 104 2.65 -11.47 6.28
CA GLU A 104 1.58 -11.93 7.17
C GLU A 104 0.45 -12.59 6.34
N SER A 105 -0.59 -13.09 7.00
CA SER A 105 -1.83 -13.52 6.32
C SER A 105 -2.88 -12.41 6.41
N ILE A 106 -3.33 -11.89 5.27
CA ILE A 106 -4.46 -10.94 5.23
C ILE A 106 -5.76 -11.62 5.66
N LYS A 107 -6.56 -10.93 6.46
CA LYS A 107 -7.89 -11.42 6.85
C LYS A 107 -8.90 -11.13 5.73
N THR A 108 -9.33 -12.16 5.00
CA THR A 108 -10.23 -12.01 3.83
C THR A 108 -11.67 -12.49 4.04
N ALA A 109 -11.99 -13.15 5.18
CA ALA A 109 -13.33 -13.58 5.57
C ALA A 109 -13.74 -12.93 6.89
#